data_AF-A0A3M1WDG6-F1
#
_entry.id   AF-A0A3M1WDG6-F1
#
_cell.length_a   1.000
_cell.length_b   1.000
_cell.length_c   1.000
_cell.angle_alpha   90.00
_cell.angle_beta   90.00
_cell.angle_gamma   90.00
#
_symmetry.space_group_name_H-M   'P 1'
#
loop_
_entity.id
_entity.type
_entity.pdbx_description
1 polymer ?
#
loop_
_entity_poly.entity_id
_entity_poly.type
_entity_poly.pdbx_seq_one_letter_code
_entity_poly.pdbx_strand_id
1 'polypeptide(L)'
;MAASLVEVARTYVASETPKRRQRAEERIEALRKKYAPGGQWRLLQPGPLWEACEIWLEETRQFGHDIIDHVLKHPEARSHLGQSDDVEALRRFIYEWALREQDEYIIPHFQAFMEERGIKPDVRQQELGNTRARVQWHIAQITKEFLTRIFEAARAAPAATS
;
A
#
# COMPACT_ATOMS: atom_id res chain seq x y z
N MET A 1 -8.38 17.41 -23.06
CA MET A 1 -8.54 17.69 -21.62
C MET A 1 -7.33 17.09 -20.93
N ALA A 2 -6.59 17.86 -20.13
CA ALA A 2 -5.52 17.28 -19.33
C ALA A 2 -6.16 16.38 -18.27
N ALA A 3 -5.66 15.14 -18.10
CA ALA A 3 -6.15 14.27 -17.04
C ALA A 3 -5.78 14.84 -15.68
N SER A 4 -6.73 14.86 -14.76
CA SER A 4 -6.47 15.27 -13.37
C SER A 4 -5.44 14.33 -12.72
N LEU A 5 -4.72 14.81 -11.70
CA LEU A 5 -3.76 13.99 -10.96
C LEU A 5 -4.39 12.69 -10.42
N VAL A 6 -5.65 12.76 -10.01
CA VAL A 6 -6.44 11.61 -9.53
C VAL A 6 -6.73 10.60 -10.65
N GLU A 7 -7.03 11.04 -11.87
CA GLU A 7 -7.30 10.13 -13.00
C GLU A 7 -6.04 9.39 -13.43
N VAL A 8 -4.90 10.08 -13.48
CA VAL A 8 -3.59 9.46 -13.72
C VAL A 8 -3.31 8.38 -12.67
N ALA A 9 -3.43 8.73 -11.39
CA ALA A 9 -3.21 7.79 -10.29
C ALA A 9 -4.18 6.60 -10.34
N ARG A 10 -5.48 6.86 -10.57
CA ARG A 10 -6.53 5.83 -10.63
C ARG A 10 -6.28 4.84 -11.75
N THR A 11 -5.90 5.32 -12.93
CA THR A 11 -5.61 4.47 -14.10
C THR A 11 -4.41 3.57 -13.79
N TYR A 12 -3.35 4.14 -13.21
CA TYR A 12 -2.17 3.37 -12.80
C TYR A 12 -2.52 2.31 -11.76
N VAL A 13 -3.25 2.69 -10.69
CA VAL A 13 -3.69 1.76 -9.64
C VAL A 13 -4.47 0.60 -10.25
N ALA A 14 -5.49 0.87 -11.06
CA ALA A 14 -6.31 -0.17 -11.67
C ALA A 14 -5.49 -1.17 -12.50
N SER A 15 -4.47 -0.69 -13.21
CA SER A 15 -3.62 -1.53 -14.06
C SER A 15 -2.59 -2.36 -13.28
N GLU A 16 -2.13 -1.86 -12.14
CA GLU A 16 -1.02 -2.47 -11.39
C GLU A 16 -1.47 -3.28 -10.17
N THR A 17 -2.64 -3.00 -9.58
CA THR A 17 -3.16 -3.72 -8.39
C THR A 17 -3.07 -5.24 -8.53
N PRO A 18 -3.52 -5.87 -9.63
CA PRO A 18 -3.44 -7.34 -9.76
C PRO A 18 -2.00 -7.86 -9.68
N LYS A 19 -1.05 -7.17 -10.33
CA LYS A 19 0.37 -7.55 -10.36
C LYS A 19 1.04 -7.36 -9.01
N ARG A 20 0.65 -6.32 -8.27
CA ARG A 20 1.16 -6.03 -6.91
C ARG A 20 0.72 -7.08 -5.92
N ARG A 21 -0.59 -7.39 -5.92
CA ARG A 21 -1.15 -8.45 -5.07
C ARG A 21 -0.53 -9.81 -5.41
N GLN A 22 -0.38 -10.14 -6.69
CA GLN A 22 0.31 -11.38 -7.08
C GLN A 22 1.74 -11.46 -6.52
N ARG A 23 2.54 -10.39 -6.62
CA ARG A 23 3.90 -10.34 -6.05
C ARG A 23 3.93 -10.56 -4.55
N ALA A 24 2.99 -9.96 -3.81
CA ALA A 24 2.85 -10.20 -2.38
C ALA A 24 2.51 -11.67 -2.10
N GLU A 25 1.54 -12.26 -2.80
CA GLU A 25 1.16 -13.67 -2.60
C GLU A 25 2.29 -14.65 -2.93
N GLU A 26 3.11 -14.36 -3.95
CA GLU A 26 4.31 -15.16 -4.26
C GLU A 26 5.32 -15.13 -3.09
N ARG A 27 5.52 -13.98 -2.45
CA ARG A 27 6.37 -13.84 -1.25
C ARG A 27 5.78 -14.57 -0.05
N ILE A 28 4.46 -14.48 0.15
CA ILE A 28 3.76 -15.24 1.21
C ILE A 28 3.90 -16.74 0.96
N GLU A 29 3.78 -17.20 -0.28
CA GLU A 29 3.94 -18.62 -0.61
C GLU A 29 5.36 -19.13 -0.33
N ALA A 30 6.38 -18.32 -0.63
CA ALA A 30 7.76 -18.63 -0.24
C ALA A 30 7.90 -18.72 1.30
N LEU A 31 7.25 -17.81 2.04
CA LEU A 31 7.18 -17.82 3.49
C LEU A 31 6.49 -19.09 4.02
N ARG A 32 5.37 -19.50 3.40
CA ARG A 32 4.64 -20.74 3.75
C ARG A 32 5.56 -21.96 3.62
N LYS A 33 6.31 -22.06 2.53
CA LYS A 33 7.26 -23.17 2.27
C LYS A 33 8.42 -23.17 3.28
N LYS A 34 8.97 -21.99 3.60
CA LYS A 34 10.04 -21.82 4.60
C LYS A 34 9.65 -22.38 5.97
N TYR A 35 8.41 -22.15 6.40
CA TYR A 35 7.93 -22.54 7.73
C TYR A 35 7.13 -23.85 7.77
N ALA A 36 6.95 -24.53 6.64
CA ALA A 36 6.34 -25.86 6.57
C ALA A 36 7.11 -26.85 5.66
N PRO A 37 8.44 -27.02 5.82
CA PRO A 37 9.26 -27.81 4.90
C PRO A 37 8.97 -29.33 4.89
N GLY A 38 8.06 -29.84 5.75
CA GLY A 38 7.68 -31.25 5.81
C GLY A 38 6.20 -31.52 6.13
N GLY A 39 5.32 -30.52 5.97
CA GLY A 39 3.88 -30.71 6.16
C GLY A 39 3.39 -30.96 7.59
N GLN A 40 4.27 -31.03 8.61
CA GLN A 40 3.86 -31.00 10.02
C GLN A 40 3.77 -29.57 10.52
N TRP A 41 2.53 -29.09 10.55
CA TRP A 41 2.15 -27.75 11.00
C TRP A 41 2.18 -27.69 12.53
N ARG A 42 2.98 -26.78 13.09
CA ARG A 42 2.89 -26.42 14.51
C ARG A 42 2.62 -24.93 14.62
N LEU A 43 1.89 -24.57 15.69
CA LEU A 43 1.62 -23.20 16.14
C LEU A 43 2.90 -22.38 15.98
N LEU A 44 2.92 -21.50 14.97
CA LEU A 44 4.07 -20.65 14.72
C LEU A 44 4.28 -19.77 15.95
N GLN A 45 5.55 -19.52 16.28
CA GLN A 45 5.89 -18.40 17.14
C GLN A 45 5.37 -17.09 16.50
N PRO A 46 5.24 -15.98 17.25
CA PRO A 46 4.74 -14.73 16.69
C PRO A 46 5.50 -14.27 15.43
N GLY A 47 6.80 -14.55 15.31
CA GLY A 47 7.67 -14.10 14.22
C GLY A 47 7.10 -14.32 12.81
N PRO A 48 6.80 -15.57 12.41
CA PRO A 48 6.18 -15.86 11.11
C PRO A 48 4.85 -15.15 10.79
N LEU A 49 4.01 -14.87 11.80
CA LEU A 49 2.79 -14.09 11.61
C LEU A 49 3.13 -12.62 11.27
N TRP A 50 4.11 -12.07 11.99
CA TRP A 50 4.62 -10.72 11.73
C TRP A 50 5.29 -10.63 10.35
N GLU A 51 6.13 -11.59 9.97
CA GLU A 51 6.75 -11.63 8.64
C GLU A 51 5.70 -11.64 7.52
N ALA A 52 4.61 -12.40 7.68
CA ALA A 52 3.52 -12.42 6.70
C ALA A 52 2.82 -11.06 6.61
N CYS A 53 2.45 -10.48 7.76
CA CYS A 53 1.84 -9.15 7.83
C CYS A 53 2.72 -8.08 7.18
N GLU A 54 4.02 -8.10 7.47
CA GLU A 54 4.99 -7.16 6.92
C GLU A 54 5.12 -7.27 5.40
N ILE A 55 5.01 -8.46 4.81
CA ILE A 55 5.04 -8.61 3.34
C ILE A 55 3.91 -7.82 2.67
N TRP A 56 2.66 -7.95 3.13
CA TRP A 56 1.53 -7.21 2.55
C TRP A 56 1.63 -5.70 2.81
N LEU A 57 2.09 -5.32 4.00
CA LEU A 57 2.31 -3.91 4.38
C LEU A 57 3.39 -3.26 3.51
N GLU A 58 4.53 -3.93 3.32
CA GLU A 58 5.64 -3.45 2.49
C GLU A 58 5.22 -3.32 1.03
N GLU A 59 4.53 -4.31 0.47
CA GLU A 59 4.07 -4.23 -0.92
C GLU A 59 3.09 -3.07 -1.11
N THR A 60 2.17 -2.86 -0.16
CA THR A 60 1.23 -1.73 -0.20
C THR A 60 1.97 -0.40 -0.07
N ARG A 61 2.98 -0.30 0.80
CA ARG A 61 3.82 0.89 0.93
C ARG A 61 4.58 1.19 -0.36
N GLN A 62 5.26 0.19 -0.92
CA GLN A 62 6.01 0.34 -2.15
C GLN A 62 5.09 0.73 -3.31
N PHE A 63 3.90 0.11 -3.40
CA PHE A 63 2.93 0.48 -4.41
C PHE A 63 2.44 1.93 -4.22
N GLY A 64 2.20 2.35 -2.98
CA GLY A 64 1.96 3.76 -2.64
C GLY A 64 3.03 4.67 -3.23
N HIS A 65 4.31 4.36 -3.04
CA HIS A 65 5.42 5.14 -3.61
C HIS A 65 5.44 5.12 -5.14
N ASP A 66 5.13 3.99 -5.74
CA ASP A 66 5.12 3.85 -7.19
C ASP A 66 3.97 4.62 -7.85
N ILE A 67 2.82 4.76 -7.18
CA ILE A 67 1.73 5.65 -7.61
C ILE A 67 2.22 7.10 -7.65
N ILE A 68 2.93 7.53 -6.60
CA ILE A 68 3.49 8.89 -6.49
C ILE A 68 4.49 9.14 -7.61
N ASP A 69 5.44 8.23 -7.79
CA ASP A 69 6.41 8.26 -8.88
C ASP A 69 5.74 8.38 -10.24
N HIS A 70 4.71 7.58 -10.47
CA HIS A 70 3.99 7.54 -11.73
C HIS A 70 3.33 8.88 -12.03
N VAL A 71 2.61 9.46 -11.05
CA VAL A 71 1.98 10.78 -11.20
C VAL A 71 3.03 11.85 -11.48
N LEU A 72 4.10 11.91 -10.68
CA LEU A 72 5.13 12.94 -10.83
C LEU A 72 5.85 12.89 -12.18
N LYS A 73 5.98 11.69 -12.78
CA LYS A 73 6.60 11.48 -14.09
C LYS A 73 5.60 11.66 -15.25
N HIS A 74 4.30 11.69 -14.98
CA HIS A 74 3.29 11.74 -16.04
C HIS A 74 3.30 13.12 -16.75
N PRO A 75 3.40 13.18 -18.08
CA PRO A 75 3.48 14.45 -18.82
C PRO A 75 2.30 15.38 -18.55
N GLU A 76 1.09 14.81 -18.47
CA GLU A 76 -0.14 15.58 -18.23
C GLU A 76 -0.28 16.07 -16.79
N ALA A 77 0.43 15.47 -15.83
CA ALA A 77 0.34 15.86 -14.43
C ALA A 77 1.01 17.22 -14.14
N ARG A 78 1.98 17.63 -14.97
CA ARG A 78 2.82 18.82 -14.70
C ARG A 78 2.01 20.11 -14.53
N SER A 79 0.96 20.32 -15.31
CA SER A 79 0.10 21.51 -15.21
C SER A 79 -0.77 21.54 -13.94
N HIS A 80 -0.92 20.39 -13.27
CA HIS A 80 -1.75 20.23 -12.08
C HIS A 80 -0.93 20.21 -10.78
N LEU A 81 0.38 19.94 -10.84
CA LEU A 81 1.24 19.89 -9.64
C LEU A 81 1.35 21.23 -8.88
N GLY A 82 1.11 22.35 -9.56
CA GLY A 82 1.07 23.69 -8.93
C GLY A 82 -0.30 24.07 -8.37
N GLN A 83 -1.33 23.24 -8.55
CA GLN A 83 -2.71 23.54 -8.15
C GLN A 83 -3.01 22.87 -6.81
N SER A 84 -3.27 23.67 -5.77
CA SER A 84 -3.49 23.16 -4.40
C SER A 84 -4.65 22.17 -4.32
N ASP A 85 -5.74 22.43 -5.04
CA ASP A 85 -6.94 21.60 -5.02
C ASP A 85 -6.70 20.22 -5.65
N ASP A 86 -5.94 20.16 -6.75
CA ASP A 86 -5.57 18.89 -7.40
C ASP A 86 -4.62 18.05 -6.53
N VAL A 87 -3.67 18.70 -5.87
CA VAL A 87 -2.75 18.04 -4.93
C VAL A 87 -3.51 17.48 -3.73
N GLU A 88 -4.46 18.24 -3.17
CA GLU A 88 -5.29 17.80 -2.05
C GLU A 88 -6.24 16.66 -2.47
N ALA A 89 -6.84 16.74 -3.66
CA ALA A 89 -7.65 15.67 -4.21
C ALA A 89 -6.84 14.37 -4.39
N LEU A 90 -5.60 14.47 -4.87
CA LEU A 90 -4.71 13.31 -4.98
C LEU A 90 -4.27 12.77 -3.60
N ARG A 91 -3.96 13.64 -2.64
CA ARG A 91 -3.64 13.24 -1.25
C ARG A 91 -4.78 12.41 -0.67
N ARG A 92 -6.01 12.91 -0.80
CA ARG A 92 -7.22 12.22 -0.34
C ARG A 92 -7.43 10.89 -1.07
N PHE A 93 -7.22 10.86 -2.39
CA PHE A 93 -7.30 9.62 -3.17
C PHE A 93 -6.31 8.55 -2.66
N ILE A 94 -5.04 8.91 -2.42
CA ILE A 94 -4.03 7.95 -1.92
C ILE A 94 -4.43 7.43 -0.54
N TYR A 95 -4.91 8.31 0.34
CA TYR A 95 -5.39 7.93 1.67
C TYR A 95 -6.56 6.92 1.58
N GLU A 96 -7.59 7.24 0.78
CA GLU A 96 -8.77 6.39 0.60
C GLU A 96 -8.45 5.08 -0.13
N TRP A 97 -7.48 5.09 -1.05
CA TRP A 97 -6.97 3.87 -1.69
C TRP A 97 -6.27 2.97 -0.68
N ALA A 98 -5.37 3.51 0.15
CA ALA A 98 -4.62 2.70 1.10
C ALA A 98 -5.51 2.14 2.23
N LEU A 99 -6.54 2.87 2.65
CA LEU A 99 -7.60 2.34 3.53
C LEU A 99 -8.37 1.19 2.88
N ARG A 100 -8.67 1.27 1.57
CA ARG A 100 -9.32 0.15 0.87
C ARG A 100 -8.42 -1.06 0.75
N GLU A 101 -7.13 -0.88 0.44
CA GLU A 101 -6.17 -2.00 0.47
C GLU A 101 -6.11 -2.67 1.85
N GLN A 102 -6.19 -1.89 2.94
CA GLN A 102 -6.27 -2.43 4.29
C GLN A 102 -7.47 -3.39 4.44
N ASP A 103 -8.68 -2.91 4.16
CA ASP A 103 -9.91 -3.62 4.49
C ASP A 103 -10.28 -4.71 3.46
N GLU A 104 -9.93 -4.51 2.19
CA GLU A 104 -10.30 -5.42 1.10
C GLU A 104 -9.21 -6.47 0.82
N TYR A 105 -7.96 -6.20 1.17
CA TYR A 105 -6.83 -7.08 0.83
C TYR A 105 -6.06 -7.54 2.07
N ILE A 106 -5.38 -6.63 2.77
CA ILE A 106 -4.41 -6.99 3.84
C ILE A 106 -5.10 -7.73 4.99
N ILE A 107 -6.18 -7.17 5.54
CA ILE A 107 -6.86 -7.73 6.72
C ILE A 107 -7.48 -9.10 6.42
N PRO A 108 -8.25 -9.29 5.33
CA PRO A 108 -8.78 -10.60 4.98
C PRO A 108 -7.69 -11.67 4.76
N HIS A 109 -6.60 -11.33 4.08
CA HIS A 109 -5.51 -12.28 3.82
C HIS A 109 -4.73 -12.62 5.08
N PHE A 110 -4.48 -11.65 5.95
CA PHE A 110 -3.85 -11.89 7.24
C PHE A 110 -4.73 -12.74 8.17
N GLN A 111 -6.04 -12.47 8.17
CA GLN A 111 -6.99 -13.32 8.90
C GLN A 111 -6.93 -14.75 8.37
N ALA A 112 -7.09 -14.96 7.05
CA ALA A 112 -7.01 -16.27 6.40
C ALA A 112 -5.72 -17.01 6.76
N PHE A 113 -4.57 -16.32 6.68
CA PHE A 113 -3.28 -16.86 7.07
C PHE A 113 -3.22 -17.30 8.53
N MET A 114 -3.84 -16.55 9.45
CA MET A 114 -3.94 -16.97 10.85
C MET A 114 -4.89 -18.16 11.05
N GLU A 115 -5.99 -18.25 10.28
CA GLU A 115 -6.92 -19.40 10.36
C GLU A 115 -6.26 -20.68 9.85
N GLU A 116 -5.55 -20.60 8.71
CA GLU A 116 -4.73 -21.69 8.17
C GLU A 116 -3.75 -22.24 9.22
N ARG A 117 -3.30 -21.39 10.15
CA ARG A 117 -2.32 -21.72 11.20
C ARG A 117 -2.96 -22.16 12.51
N GLY A 118 -4.29 -22.25 12.59
CA GLY A 118 -5.01 -22.65 13.80
C GLY A 118 -4.86 -21.66 14.96
N ILE A 119 -4.59 -20.38 14.67
CA ILE A 119 -4.50 -19.35 15.70
C ILE A 119 -5.88 -19.15 16.32
N LYS A 120 -5.93 -19.14 17.66
CA LYS A 120 -7.18 -19.03 18.40
C LYS A 120 -7.89 -17.70 18.11
N PRO A 121 -9.24 -17.66 18.10
CA PRO A 121 -10.01 -16.47 17.76
C PRO A 121 -9.66 -15.22 18.58
N ASP A 122 -9.40 -15.35 19.87
CA ASP A 122 -9.00 -14.26 20.78
C ASP A 122 -7.66 -13.64 20.38
N VAL A 123 -6.66 -14.46 20.10
CA VAL A 123 -5.34 -14.01 19.63
C VAL A 123 -5.47 -13.34 18.25
N ARG A 124 -6.29 -13.90 17.34
CA ARG A 124 -6.52 -13.29 16.02
C ARG A 124 -7.09 -11.89 16.13
N GLN A 125 -8.06 -11.66 17.01
CA GLN A 125 -8.64 -10.32 17.17
C GLN A 125 -7.61 -9.29 17.65
N GLN A 126 -6.74 -9.69 18.59
CA GLN A 126 -5.65 -8.83 19.05
C GLN A 126 -4.67 -8.52 17.90
N GLU A 127 -4.24 -9.53 17.14
CA GLU A 127 -3.31 -9.32 16.03
C GLU A 127 -3.92 -8.52 14.87
N LEU A 128 -5.21 -8.70 14.60
CA LEU A 128 -5.94 -7.84 13.67
C LEU A 128 -5.94 -6.38 14.14
N GLY A 129 -6.17 -6.13 15.43
CA GLY A 129 -6.08 -4.79 16.02
C GLY A 129 -4.69 -4.17 15.82
N ASN A 130 -3.63 -4.94 16.12
CA ASN A 130 -2.25 -4.50 15.93
C ASN A 130 -1.95 -4.20 14.45
N THR A 131 -2.35 -5.07 13.55
CA THR A 131 -2.16 -4.89 12.11
C THR A 131 -2.89 -3.66 11.62
N ARG A 132 -4.14 -3.42 12.03
CA ARG A 132 -4.87 -2.19 11.68
C ARG A 132 -4.11 -0.94 12.11
N ALA A 133 -3.58 -0.90 13.34
CA ALA A 133 -2.80 0.23 13.82
C ALA A 133 -1.51 0.44 13.00
N ARG A 134 -0.82 -0.64 12.62
CA ARG A 134 0.37 -0.58 11.75
C ARG A 134 0.05 -0.07 10.36
N VAL A 135 -1.04 -0.55 9.75
CA VAL A 135 -1.48 -0.08 8.44
C VAL A 135 -1.72 1.43 8.48
N GLN A 136 -2.41 1.93 9.51
CA GLN A 136 -2.64 3.36 9.68
C GLN A 136 -1.33 4.16 9.76
N TRP A 137 -0.32 3.64 10.47
CA TRP A 137 1.01 4.26 10.51
C TRP A 137 1.67 4.28 9.13
N HIS A 138 1.62 3.19 8.36
CA HIS A 138 2.13 3.16 6.99
C HIS A 138 1.39 4.12 6.05
N ILE A 139 0.06 4.21 6.15
CA ILE A 139 -0.74 5.18 5.40
C ILE A 139 -0.27 6.61 5.68
N ALA A 140 -0.04 6.94 6.96
CA ALA A 140 0.46 8.25 7.35
C ALA A 140 1.86 8.51 6.77
N GLN A 141 2.75 7.51 6.74
CA GLN A 141 4.06 7.63 6.11
C GLN A 141 3.97 7.88 4.61
N ILE A 142 3.23 7.05 3.87
CA ILE A 142 3.04 7.20 2.42
C ILE A 142 2.50 8.58 2.10
N THR A 143 1.48 9.04 2.84
CA THR A 143 0.85 10.35 2.64
C THR A 143 1.81 11.50 2.95
N LYS A 144 2.64 11.38 4.00
CA LYS A 144 3.65 12.38 4.34
C LYS A 144 4.76 12.44 3.29
N GLU A 145 5.32 11.29 2.93
CA GLU A 145 6.37 11.18 1.91
C GLU A 145 5.86 11.71 0.56
N PHE A 146 4.61 11.41 0.21
CA PHE A 146 3.93 11.97 -0.96
C PHE A 146 3.92 13.50 -0.99
N LEU A 147 3.44 14.13 0.07
CA LEU A 147 3.35 15.59 0.15
C LEU A 147 4.72 16.25 0.01
N THR A 148 5.74 15.69 0.66
CA THR A 148 7.11 16.16 0.52
C THR A 148 7.56 16.12 -0.94
N ARG A 149 7.33 14.99 -1.63
CA ARG A 149 7.79 14.80 -3.02
C ARG A 149 7.03 15.63 -4.03
N ILE A 150 5.72 15.83 -3.84
CA ILE A 150 4.96 16.79 -4.64
C ILE A 150 5.48 18.19 -4.45
N PHE A 151 5.73 18.60 -3.20
CA PHE A 151 6.20 19.94 -2.91
C PHE A 151 7.60 20.21 -3.50
N GLU A 152 8.49 19.23 -3.45
CA GLU A 152 9.78 19.26 -4.14
C GLU A 152 9.62 19.37 -5.66
N ALA A 153 8.74 18.56 -6.25
CA ALA A 153 8.47 18.60 -7.69
C ALA A 153 7.84 19.92 -8.14
N ALA A 154 6.91 20.48 -7.36
CA ALA A 154 6.27 21.76 -7.62
C ALA A 154 7.27 22.93 -7.53
N ARG A 155 8.24 22.86 -6.61
CA ARG A 155 9.34 23.84 -6.51
C ARG A 155 10.34 23.74 -7.67
N ALA A 156 10.58 22.53 -8.18
CA ALA A 156 11.49 22.28 -9.29
C ALA A 156 10.85 22.55 -10.66
N ALA A 157 9.52 22.58 -10.74
CA ALA A 157 8.82 23.00 -11.94
C ALA A 157 9.17 24.47 -12.22
N PRO A 158 9.70 24.82 -13.41
CA PRO A 158 9.92 26.21 -13.76
C PRO A 158 8.58 26.94 -13.61
N ALA A 159 8.59 28.05 -12.88
CA ALA A 159 7.44 28.94 -12.82
C ALA A 159 7.00 29.16 -14.26
N ALA A 160 5.81 28.67 -14.62
CA ALA A 160 5.24 28.93 -15.93
C ALA A 160 5.19 30.45 -16.05
N THR A 161 6.12 31.00 -16.82
CA THR A 161 6.22 32.43 -17.07
C THR A 161 4.89 32.84 -17.67
N SER A 162 4.26 33.82 -17.03
CA SER A 162 3.00 34.42 -17.45
C SER A 162 3.13 35.05 -18.83
#